data_AF-A0A174LPF8-F1
#
_entry.id   AF-A0A174LPF8-F1
#
_cell.length_a   1.000
_cell.length_b   1.000
_cell.length_c   1.000
_cell.angle_alpha   90.00
_cell.angle_beta   90.00
_cell.angle_gamma   90.00
#
_symmetry.space_group_name_H-M   'P 1'
#
loop_
_entity.id
_entity.type
_entity.pdbx_description
1 polymer ?
#
loop_
_entity_poly.entity_id
_entity_poly.type
_entity_poly.pdbx_seq_one_letter_code
_entity_poly.pdbx_strand_id
1 'polypeptide(L)' 'MYSKCQKCGRKLTDPESIERGYGPECWGSILPHYSIEQEEPEESIPGQMTIEDFLEGLKNGGEKDMS' A
#
# COMPACT_ATOMS: atom_id res chain seq x y z
N MET A 1 8.99 0.59 22.52
CA MET A 1 9.41 -0.81 22.58
C MET A 1 8.21 -1.68 22.98
N TYR A 2 7.88 -2.70 22.21
CA TYR A 2 6.67 -3.51 22.41
C TYR A 2 6.92 -4.69 23.34
N SER A 3 5.96 -5.00 24.22
CA SER A 3 6.05 -6.14 25.15
C SER A 3 5.24 -7.37 24.70
N LYS A 4 4.36 -7.20 23.71
CA LYS A 4 3.50 -8.25 23.15
C LYS A 4 3.35 -8.06 21.65
N CYS A 5 3.17 -9.16 20.92
CA CYS A 5 2.94 -9.17 19.49
C CYS A 5 1.61 -8.48 19.17
N GLN A 6 1.62 -7.52 18.26
CA GLN A 6 0.41 -6.78 17.90
C GLN A 6 -0.59 -7.63 17.09
N LYS A 7 -0.14 -8.70 16.42
CA LYS A 7 -1.03 -9.62 15.68
C LYS A 7 -1.70 -10.67 16.58
N CYS A 8 -0.92 -11.34 17.44
CA CYS A 8 -1.42 -12.50 18.21
C CYS A 8 -1.40 -12.31 19.74
N GLY A 9 -0.93 -11.18 20.25
CA GLY A 9 -0.91 -10.87 21.69
C GLY A 9 0.12 -11.64 22.53
N ARG A 10 0.86 -12.60 21.95
CA ARG A 10 1.91 -13.35 22.68
C ARG A 10 3.03 -12.42 23.14
N LYS A 11 3.62 -12.72 24.31
CA LYS A 11 4.74 -11.93 24.86
C LYS A 11 5.95 -12.00 23.92
N LEU A 12 6.56 -10.85 23.68
CA LEU A 12 7.81 -10.76 22.91
C LEU A 12 8.99 -10.85 23.87
N THR A 13 9.95 -11.72 23.56
CA THR A 13 11.13 -11.98 24.39
C THR A 13 12.43 -11.65 23.68
N ASP A 14 12.41 -11.73 22.36
CA ASP A 14 13.54 -11.42 21.50
C ASP A 14 13.60 -9.89 21.21
N PRO A 15 14.79 -9.26 21.25
CA PRO A 15 14.95 -7.82 21.07
C PRO A 15 14.45 -7.29 19.71
N GLU A 16 14.68 -8.01 18.61
CA GLU A 16 14.21 -7.61 17.28
C GLU A 16 12.68 -7.62 17.23
N SER A 17 12.07 -8.67 17.77
CA SER A 17 10.62 -8.78 17.86
C SER A 17 10.04 -7.65 18.71
N ILE A 18 10.68 -7.34 19.84
CA ILE A 18 10.33 -6.27 20.77
C ILE A 18 10.44 -4.88 20.12
N GLU A 19 11.45 -4.65 19.29
CA GLU A 19 11.61 -3.42 18.51
C GLU A 19 10.49 -3.28 17.48
N ARG A 20 10.24 -4.34 16.71
CA ARG A 20 9.31 -4.35 15.57
C ARG A 20 7.84 -4.53 15.96
N GLY A 21 7.56 -5.02 17.16
CA GLY A 21 6.19 -5.23 17.67
C GLY A 21 5.51 -6.52 17.20
N TYR A 22 6.20 -7.38 16.44
CA TYR A 22 5.67 -8.67 16.03
C TYR A 22 6.67 -9.79 16.24
N GLY A 23 6.20 -10.90 16.80
CA GLY A 23 7.00 -12.12 16.91
C GLY A 23 7.39 -12.67 15.53
N PRO A 24 8.42 -13.52 15.46
CA PRO A 24 9.00 -14.00 14.21
C PRO A 24 7.95 -14.62 13.27
N GLU A 25 7.08 -15.48 13.81
CA GLU A 25 6.00 -16.13 13.06
C GLU A 25 5.01 -15.12 12.45
N CYS A 26 4.64 -14.10 13.24
CA CYS A 26 3.68 -13.09 12.81
C CYS A 26 4.29 -12.13 11.78
N TRP A 27 5.59 -11.87 11.88
CA TRP A 27 6.32 -11.05 10.93
C TRP A 27 6.48 -11.70 9.56
N GLY A 28 6.87 -12.97 9.52
CA GLY A 28 6.97 -13.72 8.27
C GLY A 28 5.65 -13.77 7.51
N SER A 29 4.52 -13.70 8.23
CA SER A 29 3.18 -13.63 7.64
C SER A 29 2.78 -12.24 7.12
N ILE A 30 3.49 -11.17 7.46
CA ILE A 30 3.18 -9.80 6.99
C ILE A 30 3.89 -9.53 5.65
N LEU A 31 5.08 -10.10 5.46
CA LEU A 31 5.89 -9.94 4.26
C LEU A 31 5.28 -10.39 2.92
N PRO A 32 4.37 -11.39 2.80
CA PRO A 32 3.79 -11.71 1.49
C PRO A 32 2.90 -10.59 0.90
N HIS A 33 2.59 -9.54 1.68
CA HIS A 33 1.90 -8.35 1.18
C HIS A 33 2.85 -7.17 0.86
N TYR A 34 4.16 -7.31 1.09
CA TYR A 34 5.16 -6.29 0.77
C TYR A 34 6.05 -6.65 -0.42
N SER A 35 5.77 -7.77 -1.08
CA SER A 35 6.16 -7.98 -2.48
C SER A 35 5.19 -7.18 -3.35
N ILE A 36 5.46 -5.89 -3.54
CA ILE A 36 4.79 -5.08 -4.56
C ILE A 36 5.36 -5.50 -5.93
N GLU A 37 5.07 -6.74 -6.31
CA GLU A 37 4.74 -7.12 -7.69
C GLU A 37 3.24 -7.39 -7.67
N GLN A 38 2.47 -6.34 -7.38
CA GLN A 38 1.02 -6.35 -7.59
C GLN A 38 0.75 -5.45 -8.80
N GLU A 39 0.78 -6.05 -9.98
CA GLU A 39 -0.05 -5.58 -11.08
C GLU A 39 -1.50 -5.86 -10.65
N GLU A 40 -2.05 -5.02 -9.76
CA GLU A 40 -3.47 -5.08 -9.44
C GLU A 40 -4.23 -4.75 -10.73
N PRO A 41 -5.26 -5.54 -11.10
CA PRO A 41 -6.08 -5.21 -12.26
C PRO A 41 -6.64 -3.81 -12.05
N GLU A 42 -6.41 -2.95 -13.03
CA GLU A 42 -6.79 -1.53 -12.99
C GLU A 42 -8.32 -1.42 -12.92
N GLU A 43 -8.87 -1.41 -11.69
CA GLU A 43 -10.31 -1.25 -11.51
C GLU A 43 -10.70 0.18 -11.88
N SER A 44 -11.64 0.32 -12.80
CA SER A 44 -12.18 1.62 -13.19
C SER A 44 -13.07 2.16 -12.07
N ILE A 45 -12.45 2.91 -11.15
CA ILE A 45 -13.14 3.58 -10.06
C ILE A 45 -13.86 4.82 -10.64
N PRO A 46 -15.19 4.96 -10.46
CA PRO A 46 -15.94 6.06 -11.05
C PRO A 46 -15.41 7.43 -10.57
N GLY A 47 -15.06 8.30 -11.51
CA GLY A 47 -14.47 9.62 -11.26
C GLY A 47 -12.94 9.65 -11.23
N GLN A 48 -12.27 8.50 -11.30
CA GLN A 48 -10.83 8.42 -11.49
C GLN A 48 -10.51 8.37 -12.98
N MET A 49 -9.60 9.24 -13.42
CA MET A 49 -9.07 9.25 -14.80
C MET A 49 -7.74 8.51 -14.83
N THR A 50 -7.44 7.83 -15.94
CA THR A 50 -6.12 7.20 -16.09
C THR A 50 -5.06 8.23 -16.44
N ILE A 51 -3.79 7.83 -16.34
CA ILE A 51 -2.68 8.70 -16.70
C ILE A 51 -2.73 8.99 -18.22
N GLU A 52 -3.16 8.02 -19.02
CA GLU A 52 -3.35 8.18 -20.47
C GLU A 52 -4.42 9.23 -20.77
N ASP A 53 -5.57 9.18 -20.09
CA ASP A 53 -6.64 10.17 -20.24
C ASP A 53 -6.12 11.59 -19.94
N PHE A 54 -5.27 11.73 -18.94
CA PHE A 54 -4.65 13.01 -18.58
C PHE A 54 -3.68 13.50 -19.65
N LEU A 55 -2.80 12.61 -20.14
CA LEU A 55 -1.83 12.93 -21.17
C LEU A 55 -2.50 13.28 -22.50
N GLU A 56 -3.60 12.62 -22.85
CA GLU A 56 -4.40 12.95 -24.03
C GLU A 56 -5.04 14.34 -23.89
N GLY A 57 -5.59 14.69 -22.72
CA GLY A 57 -6.09 16.03 -22.43
C GLY A 57 -5.02 17.13 -22.59
N LEU A 58 -3.77 16.85 -22.23
CA LEU A 58 -2.65 17.78 -22.41
C LEU A 58 -2.17 17.90 -23.86
N LYS A 59 -2.15 16.78 -24.59
CA LYS A 59 -1.76 16.75 -26.02
C LYS A 59 -2.76 17.50 -26.89
N ASN A 60 -4.03 17.48 -26.50
CA ASN A 60 -5.12 18.26 -27.08
C ASN A 60 -5.16 19.71 -26.54
N GLY A 61 -4.00 20.32 -26.29
CA GLY A 61 -3.76 21.76 -26.23
C GLY A 61 -4.92 22.63 -25.73
N GLY A 62 -4.83 23.03 -24.46
CA GLY A 62 -5.81 23.89 -23.80
C GLY A 62 -6.36 25.02 -24.67
N GLU A 63 -7.65 24.93 -24.95
CA GLU A 63 -8.47 26.09 -25.29
C GLU A 63 -9.96 25.76 -25.06
N LYS A 64 -10.61 26.64 -24.25
CA LYS A 64 -12.05 27.01 -24.27
C LYS A 64 -13.02 25.92 -23.75
N ASP A 65 -13.90 26.12 -22.77
CA ASP A 65 -14.58 27.30 -22.25
C ASP A 65 -14.99 27.04 -20.78
N MET A 66 -14.59 27.93 -19.85
CA MET A 66 -15.32 28.11 -18.59
C MET A 66 -16.43 29.11 -18.89
N SER A 67 -17.69 28.66 -18.89
CA SER A 67 -18.85 29.58 -18.81
C SER A 67 -19.03 30.11 -17.39
#